data_AF-A0A0Q4IU97-F1
#
_entry.id   AF-A0A0Q4IU97-F1
#
_cell.length_a   1.000
_cell.length_b   1.000
_cell.length_c   1.000
_cell.angle_alpha   90.00
_cell.angle_beta   90.00
_cell.angle_gamma   90.00
#
_symmetry.space_group_name_H-M   'P 1'
#
loop_
_entity.id
_entity.type
_entity.pdbx_description
1 polymer ?
#
loop_
_entity_poly.entity_id
_entity_poly.type
_entity_poly.pdbx_seq_one_letter_code
_entity_poly.pdbx_strand_id
1 'polypeptide(L)' 'MTKNPGYLPSEAIGKRVRVKLAHGGEGATDANPMSPPGWAADGKGGCNWRRTGSPFDIAEYEVIQ' A
#
# COMPACT_ATOMS: atom_id res chain seq x y z
N MET A 1 6.11 -2.19 -9.98
CA MET A 1 5.47 -1.28 -9.00
C MET A 1 5.37 0.11 -9.60
N THR A 2 4.23 0.78 -9.40
CA THR A 2 3.91 2.14 -9.82
C THR A 2 4.23 3.12 -8.70
N LYS A 3 4.71 4.33 -9.03
CA LYS A 3 4.98 5.36 -8.00
C LYS A 3 3.70 5.85 -7.35
N ASN A 4 3.72 6.02 -6.03
CA ASN A 4 2.59 6.59 -5.31
C ASN A 4 2.34 8.06 -5.75
N PRO A 5 1.15 8.38 -6.31
CA PRO A 5 0.85 9.74 -6.75
C PRO A 5 0.57 10.70 -5.57
N GLY A 6 0.43 10.20 -4.34
CA GLY A 6 0.09 10.97 -3.14
C GLY A 6 -1.39 10.96 -2.78
N TYR A 7 -2.20 10.18 -3.50
CA TYR A 7 -3.63 9.96 -3.27
C TYR A 7 -3.98 8.52 -3.69
N LEU A 8 -5.15 8.02 -3.27
CA LEU A 8 -5.63 6.69 -3.63
C LEU A 8 -5.84 6.59 -5.16
N PRO A 9 -5.08 5.74 -5.88
CA PRO A 9 -5.24 5.55 -7.32
C PRO A 9 -6.57 4.86 -7.64
N SER A 10 -7.22 5.27 -8.73
CA SER A 10 -8.52 4.71 -9.14
C SER A 10 -8.49 3.20 -9.37
N GLU A 11 -7.38 2.69 -9.91
CA GLU A 11 -7.18 1.28 -10.22
C GLU A 11 -7.01 0.40 -8.99
N ALA A 12 -6.77 1.01 -7.82
CA ALA A 12 -6.55 0.34 -6.53
C ALA A 12 -7.80 0.39 -5.62
N ILE A 13 -8.86 1.13 -5.98
CA ILE A 13 -10.09 1.20 -5.18
C ILE A 13 -10.71 -0.20 -5.03
N GLY A 14 -11.07 -0.57 -3.79
CA GLY A 14 -11.67 -1.85 -3.43
C GLY A 14 -10.73 -3.05 -3.49
N LYS A 15 -9.42 -2.82 -3.63
CA LYS A 15 -8.42 -3.85 -3.93
C LYS A 15 -7.32 -3.93 -2.89
N ARG A 16 -6.40 -4.88 -3.11
CA ARG A 16 -5.20 -5.03 -2.28
C ARG A 16 -3.95 -4.66 -3.07
N VAL A 17 -2.99 -4.10 -2.35
CA VAL A 17 -1.73 -3.63 -2.92
C VAL A 17 -0.54 -4.16 -2.13
N ARG A 18 0.53 -4.50 -2.83
CA ARG A 18 1.87 -4.61 -2.24
C ARG A 18 2.51 -3.24 -2.27
N VAL A 19 3.13 -2.81 -1.18
CA VAL A 19 3.76 -1.48 -1.10
C VAL A 19 5.25 -1.58 -0.80
N LYS A 20 6.03 -0.68 -1.40
CA LYS A 20 7.37 -0.32 -0.96
C LYS A 20 7.30 1.01 -0.24
N LEU A 21 7.83 1.04 0.97
CA LEU A 21 7.88 2.21 1.82
C LEU A 21 9.14 3.03 1.50
N ALA A 22 9.12 4.33 1.81
CA ALA A 22 10.21 5.25 1.50
C ALA A 22 11.55 4.84 2.14
N HIS A 23 11.52 4.20 3.32
CA HIS A 23 12.73 3.64 3.97
C HIS A 23 13.22 2.31 3.37
N GLY A 24 12.58 1.81 2.31
CA GLY A 24 12.94 0.57 1.63
C GLY A 24 12.25 -0.70 2.16
N GLY A 25 11.48 -0.60 3.25
CA GLY A 25 10.68 -1.72 3.75
C GLY A 25 9.54 -2.09 2.80
N GLU A 26 9.15 -3.37 2.78
CA GLU A 26 8.03 -3.85 1.98
C GLU A 26 6.83 -4.20 2.85
N GLY A 27 5.69 -3.56 2.60
CA GLY A 27 4.40 -3.96 3.13
C GLY A 27 3.79 -5.02 2.22
N ALA A 28 4.16 -6.29 2.43
CA ALA A 28 3.73 -7.40 1.58
C ALA A 28 2.71 -8.35 2.26
N THR A 29 2.70 -8.45 3.59
CA THR A 29 1.78 -9.33 4.32
C THR A 29 1.51 -8.79 5.73
N ASP A 30 0.29 -8.98 6.23
CA ASP A 30 0.03 -8.95 7.67
C ASP A 30 0.83 -10.06 8.36
N ALA A 31 1.14 -9.92 9.65
CA ALA A 31 1.80 -10.97 10.44
C ALA A 31 0.94 -12.25 10.56
N ASN A 32 -0.35 -12.16 10.20
CA ASN A 32 -1.27 -13.29 10.17
C ASN A 32 -1.22 -14.01 8.82
N PRO A 33 -0.78 -15.28 8.77
CA PRO A 33 -0.73 -16.06 7.53
C PRO A 33 -2.10 -16.38 6.92
N MET A 34 -3.20 -16.16 7.65
CA MET A 34 -4.57 -16.29 7.14
C MET A 34 -5.09 -15.01 6.46
N SER A 35 -4.38 -13.88 6.58
CA SER A 35 -4.77 -12.64 5.91
C SER A 35 -4.48 -12.74 4.40
N PRO A 36 -5.36 -12.18 3.55
CA PRO A 36 -5.05 -12.07 2.13
C PRO A 36 -3.75 -11.28 1.91
N PRO A 37 -2.93 -11.63 0.92
CA PRO A 37 -1.66 -10.96 0.66
C PRO A 37 -1.85 -9.46 0.38
N GLY A 38 -0.80 -8.67 0.65
CA GLY A 38 -0.80 -7.22 0.54
C GLY A 38 -1.68 -6.51 1.56
N TRP A 39 -1.76 -5.19 1.43
CA TRP A 39 -2.55 -4.30 2.29
C TRP A 39 -3.82 -3.86 1.56
N ALA A 40 -4.90 -3.62 2.29
CA ALA A 40 -6.09 -3.01 1.71
C ALA A 40 -5.72 -1.62 1.17
N ALA A 41 -6.01 -1.36 -0.09
CA ALA A 41 -5.72 -0.08 -0.71
C ALA A 41 -6.58 1.04 -0.11
N ASP A 42 -7.82 0.74 0.29
CA ASP A 42 -8.77 1.72 0.77
C ASP A 42 -9.58 1.21 1.97
N GLY A 43 -10.55 2.02 2.41
CA GLY A 43 -11.44 1.68 3.51
C GLY A 43 -10.84 1.84 4.91
N LYS A 44 -11.58 1.35 5.91
CA LYS A 44 -11.19 1.43 7.32
C LYS A 44 -10.04 0.45 7.60
N GLY A 45 -8.85 1.00 7.86
CA GLY A 45 -7.62 0.21 8.04
C GLY A 45 -6.81 0.01 6.75
N GLY A 46 -7.18 0.69 5.66
CA GLY A 46 -6.43 0.67 4.41
C GLY A 46 -5.18 1.56 4.43
N CYS A 47 -4.43 1.48 3.34
CA CYS A 47 -3.21 2.23 3.09
C CYS A 47 -3.41 3.75 3.22
N ASN A 48 -2.45 4.41 3.87
CA ASN A 48 -2.32 5.87 3.79
C ASN A 48 -1.48 6.25 2.57
N TRP A 49 -2.12 6.84 1.57
CA TRP A 49 -1.48 7.23 0.30
C TRP A 49 -0.79 8.58 0.35
N ARG A 50 -1.02 9.40 1.39
CA ARG A 50 -0.43 10.74 1.45
C ARG A 50 1.09 10.65 1.58
N ARG A 51 1.79 11.50 0.85
CA ARG A 51 3.25 11.70 0.98
C ARG A 51 3.48 12.82 1.98
N THR A 52 3.89 12.44 3.18
CA THR A 52 4.13 13.34 4.31
C THR A 52 5.61 13.62 4.53
N GLY A 53 6.50 12.91 3.82
CA GLY A 53 7.94 12.88 4.09
C GLY A 53 8.32 11.85 5.17
N SER A 54 7.37 11.02 5.60
CA SER A 54 7.62 9.96 6.58
C SER A 54 8.41 8.80 5.95
N PRO A 55 9.32 8.15 6.68
CA PRO A 55 9.96 6.92 6.22
C PRO A 55 8.94 5.81 5.91
N PHE A 56 7.75 5.86 6.51
CA PHE A 56 6.67 4.89 6.30
C PHE A 56 5.67 5.31 5.22
N ASP A 57 5.95 6.38 4.47
CA ASP A 57 5.14 6.72 3.31
C ASP A 57 5.30 5.64 2.23
N ILE A 58 4.22 5.34 1.52
CA ILE A 58 4.25 4.47 0.35
C ILE A 58 5.02 5.22 -0.75
N ALA A 59 6.14 4.65 -1.19
CA ALA A 59 6.93 5.15 -2.32
C ALA A 59 6.42 4.57 -3.63
N GLU A 60 6.19 3.25 -3.64
CA GLU A 60 5.69 2.52 -4.80
C GLU A 60 4.64 1.49 -4.36
N TYR A 61 3.71 1.18 -5.25
CA TYR A 61 2.66 0.18 -5.02
C TYR A 61 2.48 -0.72 -6.23
N GLU A 62 1.87 -1.86 -6.01
CA GLU A 62 1.43 -2.77 -7.06
C GLU A 62 0.10 -3.37 -6.66
N VAL A 63 -0.89 -3.27 -7.54
CA VAL A 63 -2.21 -3.87 -7.35
C VAL A 63 -2.09 -5.36 -7.59
N ILE A 64 -2.54 -6.17 -6.63
CA ILE A 64 -2.38 -7.63 -6.65
C ILE A 64 -3.71 -8.40 -6.74
N GLN A 65 -4.84 -7.74 -6.48
CA GLN A 65 -6.20 -8.28 -6.62
C GLN A 65 -7.12 -7.21 -7.19
#